data_AF-A0A914LJP1-F1
#
_entry.id   AF-A0A914LJP1-F1
#
_cell.length_a   1.000
_cell.length_b   1.000
_cell.length_c   1.000
_cell.angle_alpha   90.00
_cell.angle_beta   90.00
_cell.angle_gamma   90.00
#
_symmetry.space_group_name_H-M   'P 1'
#
loop_
_entity.id
_entity.type
_entity.pdbx_description
1 polymer ?
#
loop_
_entity_poly.entity_id
_entity_poly.type
_entity_poly.pdbx_seq_one_letter_code
_entity_poly.pdbx_strand_id
1 'polypeptide(L)'
;MMLIFLEFIILTITGHSDRFALNDSITSVCAGMLSQCFKFGGRAIAIFGYIWIWENFRIIELPLNIAWIWGICLITQDFVYYLGHRAIHEAGFFWGLHTIHHSSQYFNLSTALRQAAIQAWEIIENIF
;
A
#
# COMPACT_ATOMS: atom_id res chain seq x y z
N MET A 1 -17.21 1.78 1.34
CA MET A 1 -18.18 2.55 2.16
C MET A 1 -19.53 1.85 2.29
N MET A 2 -20.22 1.52 1.18
CA MET A 2 -21.53 0.83 1.25
C MET A 2 -21.50 -0.48 2.03
N LEU A 3 -20.46 -1.31 1.84
CA LEU A 3 -20.32 -2.57 2.55
C LEU A 3 -20.07 -2.40 4.06
N ILE A 4 -19.36 -1.35 4.48
CA ILE A 4 -19.14 -1.01 5.89
C ILE A 4 -20.46 -0.59 6.55
N PHE A 5 -21.28 0.18 5.81
CA PHE A 5 -22.61 0.57 6.30
C PHE A 5 -23.54 -0.64 6.41
N LEU A 6 -23.47 -1.57 5.44
CA LEU A 6 -24.21 -2.83 5.49
C LEU A 6 -23.76 -3.70 6.68
N GLU A 7 -22.46 -3.83 6.92
CA GLU A 7 -21.89 -4.52 8.10
C GLU A 7 -22.42 -3.91 9.40
N PHE A 8 -22.43 -2.58 9.53
CA PHE A 8 -23.00 -1.90 10.69
C PHE A 8 -24.48 -2.24 10.91
N ILE A 9 -25.29 -2.23 9.85
CA ILE A 9 -26.72 -2.60 9.92
C ILE A 9 -26.88 -4.05 10.36
N ILE A 10 -26.15 -4.98 9.74
CA ILE A 10 -26.23 -6.42 10.06
C ILE A 10 -25.85 -6.67 11.52
N LEU A 11 -24.75 -6.07 11.98
CA LEU A 11 -24.30 -6.21 13.37
C LEU A 11 -25.33 -5.63 14.35
N THR A 12 -25.97 -4.52 14.01
CA THR A 12 -27.03 -3.92 14.84
C THR A 12 -28.26 -4.82 14.91
N ILE A 13 -28.75 -5.32 13.76
CA ILE A 13 -29.95 -6.18 13.70
C ILE A 13 -29.72 -7.53 14.39
N THR A 14 -28.51 -8.08 14.30
CA THR A 14 -28.17 -9.36 14.92
C THR A 14 -27.77 -9.24 16.39
N GLY A 15 -27.76 -8.02 16.96
CA GLY A 15 -27.41 -7.79 18.36
C GLY A 15 -25.90 -7.85 18.67
N HIS A 16 -25.04 -7.76 17.65
CA HIS A 16 -23.58 -7.81 17.74
C HIS A 16 -22.93 -6.44 17.47
N SER A 17 -23.59 -5.35 17.87
CA SER A 17 -23.09 -3.98 17.64
C SER A 17 -21.77 -3.68 18.38
N ASP A 18 -21.46 -4.46 19.42
CA ASP A 18 -20.18 -4.44 20.15
C ASP A 18 -18.96 -4.74 19.27
N ARG A 19 -19.16 -5.42 18.14
CA ARG A 19 -18.09 -5.76 17.18
C ARG A 19 -17.77 -4.62 16.21
N PHE A 20 -18.58 -3.56 16.17
CA PHE A 20 -18.37 -2.41 15.30
C PHE A 20 -17.77 -1.24 16.08
N ALA A 21 -16.45 -1.13 16.08
CA ALA A 21 -15.75 -0.02 16.72
C ALA A 21 -15.74 1.23 15.83
N LEU A 22 -16.72 2.11 16.03
CA LEU A 22 -16.89 3.31 15.20
C LEU A 22 -15.64 4.21 15.15
N ASN A 23 -14.95 4.38 16.29
CA ASN A 23 -13.73 5.17 16.39
C ASN A 23 -12.57 4.58 15.55
N ASP A 24 -12.38 3.27 15.61
CA ASP A 24 -11.36 2.59 14.81
C ASP A 24 -11.75 2.56 13.33
N SER A 25 -13.04 2.44 13.02
CA SER A 25 -13.55 2.53 11.66
C SER A 25 -13.28 3.90 11.03
N ILE A 26 -13.56 4.99 11.75
CA ILE A 26 -13.25 6.35 11.28
C ILE A 26 -11.76 6.50 11.05
N THR A 27 -10.94 6.03 12.00
CA THR A 27 -9.47 6.09 11.88
C THR A 27 -8.97 5.34 10.66
N SER A 28 -9.51 4.16 10.39
CA SER A 28 -9.15 3.33 9.23
C SER A 28 -9.55 3.99 7.92
N VAL A 29 -10.73 4.62 7.84
CA VAL A 29 -11.13 5.41 6.66
C VAL A 29 -10.21 6.62 6.46
N CYS A 30 -9.93 7.38 7.52
CA CYS A 30 -9.04 8.55 7.44
C CYS A 30 -7.62 8.16 7.02
N ALA A 31 -7.07 7.06 7.55
CA ALA A 31 -5.77 6.53 7.16
C ALA A 31 -5.74 6.16 5.67
N GLY A 32 -6.78 5.47 5.19
CA GLY A 32 -6.94 5.15 3.77
C GLY A 32 -7.01 6.39 2.87
N MET A 33 -7.80 7.40 3.25
CA MET A 33 -7.90 8.66 2.51
C MET A 33 -6.54 9.37 2.45
N LEU A 34 -5.84 9.45 3.58
CA LEU A 34 -4.51 10.05 3.67
C LEU A 34 -3.51 9.32 2.77
N SER A 35 -3.52 7.98 2.78
CA SER A 35 -2.71 7.15 1.90
C SER A 35 -2.95 7.47 0.42
N GLN A 36 -4.20 7.68 -0.01
CA GLN A 36 -4.48 8.08 -1.39
C GLN A 36 -3.86 9.43 -1.75
N CYS A 37 -3.93 10.44 -0.87
CA CYS A 37 -3.31 11.74 -1.11
C CYS A 37 -1.80 11.60 -1.36
N PHE A 38 -1.10 10.82 -0.53
CA PHE A 38 0.32 10.56 -0.70
C PHE A 38 0.64 9.71 -1.93
N LYS A 39 -0.21 8.75 -2.31
CA LYS A 39 -0.05 7.97 -3.54
C LYS A 39 -0.09 8.84 -4.79
N PHE A 40 -1.01 9.80 -4.86
CA PHE A 40 -1.06 10.72 -5.99
C PHE A 40 0.20 11.58 -6.09
N GLY A 41 0.61 12.21 -4.98
CA GLY A 41 1.84 13.01 -4.95
C GLY A 41 3.09 12.18 -5.23
N GLY A 42 3.20 11.01 -4.62
CA GLY A 42 4.31 10.08 -4.81
C GLY A 42 4.41 9.55 -6.24
N ARG A 43 3.29 9.24 -6.91
CA ARG A 43 3.28 8.84 -8.33
C ARG A 43 3.74 9.98 -9.24
N ALA A 44 3.33 11.21 -8.97
CA ALA A 44 3.80 12.36 -9.73
C ALA A 44 5.32 12.51 -9.59
N ILE A 45 5.83 12.48 -8.35
CA ILE A 45 7.27 12.53 -8.07
C ILE A 45 8.01 11.39 -8.77
N ALA A 46 7.47 10.16 -8.73
CA ALA A 46 8.08 9.01 -9.37
C ALA A 46 8.17 9.17 -10.90
N ILE A 47 7.11 9.64 -11.56
CA ILE A 47 7.09 9.85 -13.02
C ILE A 47 8.07 10.95 -13.42
N PHE A 48 8.01 12.12 -12.77
CA PHE A 48 8.90 13.23 -13.10
C PHE A 48 10.35 12.92 -12.75
N GLY A 49 10.59 12.24 -11.62
CA GLY A 49 11.90 11.73 -11.23
C GLY A 49 12.44 10.73 -12.25
N TYR A 50 11.62 9.79 -12.71
CA TYR A 50 11.99 8.85 -13.77
C TYR A 50 12.40 9.58 -15.05
N ILE A 51 11.59 10.54 -15.53
CA ILE A 51 11.90 11.32 -16.74
C ILE A 51 13.22 12.08 -16.55
N TRP A 52 13.41 12.75 -15.41
CA TRP A 52 14.63 13.50 -15.15
C TRP A 52 15.87 12.59 -15.12
N ILE A 53 15.77 11.41 -14.50
CA ILE A 53 16.85 10.41 -14.49
C ILE A 53 17.12 9.91 -15.91
N TRP A 54 16.08 9.58 -16.67
CA TRP A 54 16.18 9.09 -18.04
C TRP A 54 16.86 10.08 -18.97
N GLU A 55 16.52 11.36 -18.87
CA GLU A 55 17.07 12.40 -19.74
C GLU A 55 18.53 12.73 -19.42
N ASN A 56 18.94 12.65 -18.14
CA ASN A 56 20.25 13.13 -17.70
C ASN A 56 21.27 12.02 -17.41
N PHE A 57 20.81 10.80 -17.08
CA PHE A 57 21.66 9.74 -16.54
C PHE A 57 21.49 8.38 -17.24
N ARG A 58 20.75 8.29 -18.35
CA ARG A 58 20.68 7.02 -19.11
C ARG A 58 22.07 6.67 -19.68
N ILE A 59 22.51 5.44 -19.43
CA ILE A 59 23.82 4.95 -19.87
C ILE A 59 23.68 4.15 -21.17
N ILE A 60 22.61 3.34 -21.27
CA ILE A 60 22.34 2.47 -22.42
C ILE A 60 20.84 2.43 -22.70
N GLU A 61 20.49 2.31 -23.98
CA GLU A 61 19.12 2.08 -24.43
C GLU A 61 18.98 0.61 -24.82
N LEU A 62 18.09 -0.09 -24.11
CA LEU A 62 17.85 -1.51 -24.30
C LEU A 62 16.72 -1.72 -25.33
N PRO A 63 16.91 -2.58 -26.34
CA PRO A 63 15.92 -2.81 -27.39
C PRO A 63 14.68 -3.54 -26.87
N LEU A 64 13.50 -2.94 -27.04
CA LEU A 64 12.23 -3.45 -26.48
C LEU A 64 11.73 -4.75 -27.13
N ASN A 65 12.23 -5.11 -28.31
CA ASN A 65 11.84 -6.31 -29.05
C ASN A 65 12.57 -7.58 -28.59
N ILE A 66 13.48 -7.49 -27.61
CA ILE A 66 14.25 -8.62 -27.10
C ILE A 66 13.60 -9.17 -25.83
N ALA A 67 13.07 -10.40 -25.89
CA ALA A 67 12.30 -11.02 -24.81
C ALA A 67 13.10 -11.20 -23.51
N TRP A 68 14.39 -11.55 -23.57
CA TRP A 68 15.18 -11.78 -22.35
C TRP A 68 15.41 -10.49 -21.53
N ILE A 69 15.37 -9.32 -22.18
CA ILE A 69 15.48 -8.02 -21.49
C ILE A 69 14.30 -7.83 -20.54
N TRP A 70 13.08 -8.15 -20.98
CA TRP A 70 11.90 -8.15 -20.12
C TRP A 70 12.01 -9.14 -18.97
N GLY A 71 12.59 -10.32 -19.21
CA GLY A 71 12.87 -11.31 -18.17
C GLY A 71 13.78 -10.75 -17.07
N ILE A 72 14.86 -10.07 -17.45
CA ILE A 72 15.77 -9.41 -16.49
C ILE A 72 15.06 -8.27 -15.76
N CYS A 73 14.29 -7.44 -16.46
CA CYS A 73 13.51 -6.37 -15.84
C CYS A 73 12.55 -6.90 -14.78
N LEU A 74 11.83 -8.00 -15.07
CA LEU A 74 10.92 -8.64 -14.12
C LEU A 74 11.66 -9.14 -12.88
N ILE A 75 12.74 -9.89 -13.06
CA ILE A 75 13.53 -10.42 -11.93
C ILE A 75 14.11 -9.28 -11.08
N THR A 76 14.61 -8.22 -11.72
CA THR A 76 15.16 -7.06 -11.03
C THR A 76 14.08 -6.32 -10.26
N GLN A 77 12.91 -6.13 -10.86
CA GLN A 77 11.75 -5.50 -10.22
C GLN A 77 11.32 -6.28 -8.99
N ASP A 78 11.19 -7.61 -9.10
CA ASP A 78 10.81 -8.48 -7.99
C ASP A 78 11.85 -8.46 -6.86
N PHE A 79 13.14 -8.46 -7.21
CA PHE A 79 14.21 -8.41 -6.23
C PHE A 79 14.24 -7.07 -5.47
N VAL A 80 14.15 -5.94 -6.18
CA VAL A 80 14.07 -4.61 -5.56
C VAL A 80 12.80 -4.48 -4.71
N TYR A 81 11.69 -5.04 -5.18
CA TYR A 81 10.45 -5.11 -4.41
C TYR A 81 10.65 -5.86 -3.09
N TYR A 82 11.25 -7.05 -3.14
CA TYR A 82 11.54 -7.85 -1.96
C TYR A 82 12.44 -7.10 -0.96
N LEU A 83 13.52 -6.46 -1.43
CA LEU A 83 14.41 -5.69 -0.56
C LEU A 83 13.68 -4.53 0.12
N GLY A 84 12.84 -3.80 -0.62
CA GLY A 84 12.04 -2.71 -0.06
C GLY A 84 11.06 -3.22 1.01
N HIS A 85 10.35 -4.31 0.71
CA HIS A 85 9.41 -4.92 1.65
C HIS A 85 10.12 -5.43 2.91
N ARG A 86 11.24 -6.14 2.77
CA ARG A 86 12.06 -6.59 3.89
C ARG A 86 12.55 -5.42 4.75
N ALA A 87 13.04 -4.34 4.13
CA ALA A 87 13.47 -3.16 4.85
C ALA A 87 12.33 -2.52 5.67
N ILE A 88 11.10 -2.55 5.15
CA ILE A 88 9.91 -2.09 5.86
C ILE A 88 9.63 -2.91 7.13
N HIS A 89 9.88 -4.21 7.09
CA HIS A 89 9.63 -5.10 8.23
C HIS A 89 10.81 -5.26 9.20
N GLU A 90 12.05 -5.01 8.76
CA GLU A 90 13.25 -5.21 9.59
C GLU A 90 13.86 -3.91 10.15
N ALA A 91 13.66 -2.76 9.50
CA ALA A 91 14.24 -1.49 9.95
C ALA A 91 13.23 -0.64 10.73
N GLY A 92 13.58 -0.24 11.96
CA GLY A 92 12.67 0.45 12.88
C GLY A 92 12.00 1.72 12.33
N PHE A 93 12.71 2.49 11.50
CA PHE A 93 12.15 3.69 10.86
C PHE A 93 11.01 3.34 9.89
N PHE A 94 11.25 2.38 8.99
CA PHE A 94 10.25 1.98 8.00
C PHE A 94 9.12 1.16 8.64
N TRP A 95 9.44 0.35 9.66
CA TRP A 95 8.45 -0.34 10.49
C TRP A 95 7.47 0.64 11.14
N GLY A 96 7.99 1.74 11.72
CA GLY A 96 7.16 2.77 12.35
C GLY A 96 6.17 3.42 11.39
N LEU A 97 6.51 3.52 10.09
CA LEU A 97 5.60 4.02 9.06
C LEU A 97 4.56 2.97 8.64
N HIS A 98 4.93 1.69 8.64
CA HIS A 98 4.11 0.60 8.12
C HIS A 98 3.16 -0.01 9.17
N THR A 99 3.59 -0.15 10.43
CA THR A 99 2.84 -0.84 11.49
C THR A 99 1.43 -0.29 11.72
N ILE A 100 1.14 0.94 11.27
CA ILE A 100 -0.19 1.54 11.35
C ILE A 100 -1.22 0.71 10.59
N HIS A 101 -0.85 0.03 9.50
CA HIS A 101 -1.73 -0.85 8.75
C HIS A 101 -2.22 -2.04 9.61
N HIS A 102 -1.33 -2.57 10.45
CA HIS A 102 -1.62 -3.69 11.35
C HIS A 102 -2.12 -3.28 12.74
N SER A 103 -2.41 -1.99 12.96
CA SER A 103 -2.72 -1.50 14.31
C SER A 103 -4.19 -1.61 14.73
N SER A 104 -5.10 -1.99 13.82
CA SER A 104 -6.48 -2.27 14.21
C SER A 104 -6.57 -3.57 15.00
N GLN A 105 -7.34 -3.53 16.10
CA GLN A 105 -7.67 -4.71 16.90
C GLN A 105 -8.96 -5.39 16.43
N TYR A 106 -9.66 -4.82 15.45
CA TYR A 106 -10.94 -5.30 14.96
C TYR A 106 -10.76 -5.93 13.58
N PHE A 107 -11.55 -6.96 13.31
CA PHE A 107 -11.57 -7.62 12.00
C PHE A 107 -12.88 -7.28 11.30
N ASN A 108 -12.98 -6.04 10.82
CA ASN A 108 -14.17 -5.51 10.14
C ASN A 108 -13.82 -4.91 8.77
N LEU A 109 -14.81 -4.56 7.96
CA LEU A 109 -14.57 -4.10 6.58
C LEU A 109 -13.84 -2.75 6.49
N SER A 110 -13.92 -1.92 7.52
CA SER A 110 -13.19 -0.65 7.54
C SER A 110 -11.70 -0.85 7.74
N THR A 111 -11.30 -1.95 8.40
CA THR A 111 -9.89 -2.28 8.69
C THR A 111 -9.07 -2.45 7.42
N ALA A 112 -9.66 -3.00 6.37
CA ALA A 112 -9.01 -3.12 5.05
C ALA A 112 -8.59 -1.76 4.44
N LEU A 113 -9.22 -0.67 4.87
CA LEU A 113 -8.92 0.68 4.41
C LEU A 113 -7.79 1.35 5.20
N ARG A 114 -7.32 0.74 6.28
CA ARG A 114 -6.27 1.28 7.15
C ARG A 114 -4.90 1.22 6.48
N GLN A 115 -4.71 1.89 5.36
CA GLN A 115 -3.43 1.91 4.67
C GLN A 115 -2.48 2.90 5.35
N ALA A 116 -1.18 2.61 5.37
CA ALA A 116 -0.24 3.61 5.86
C ALA A 116 -0.17 4.81 4.89
N ALA A 117 0.08 5.99 5.46
CA ALA A 117 0.14 7.23 4.68
C ALA A 117 1.26 7.18 3.63
N ILE A 118 2.41 6.62 4.00
CA ILE A 118 3.57 6.48 3.11
C ILE A 118 3.89 4.99 3.01
N GLN A 119 3.23 4.33 2.07
CA GLN A 119 3.45 2.92 1.75
C GLN A 119 3.19 2.73 0.25
N ALA A 120 4.26 2.54 -0.51
CA ALA A 120 4.23 2.49 -1.96
C ALA A 120 4.23 1.06 -2.54
N TRP A 121 4.19 0.03 -1.69
CA TRP A 121 4.43 -1.38 -2.06
C TRP A 121 3.19 -2.28 -1.83
N GLU A 122 2.06 -1.92 -2.44
CA GLU A 122 0.73 -2.52 -2.13
C GLU A 122 0.30 -3.72 -3.00
N ILE A 123 1.20 -4.48 -3.65
CA ILE A 123 0.72 -5.51 -4.60
C ILE A 123 0.61 -6.92 -3.98
N ILE A 124 1.33 -7.25 -2.90
CA ILE A 124 1.26 -8.60 -2.30
C ILE A 124 1.42 -8.54 -0.78
N GLU A 125 0.38 -8.10 -0.05
CA GLU A 125 0.34 -8.19 1.42
C GLU A 125 -0.46 -9.41 1.93
N ASN A 126 -0.92 -10.31 1.04
CA ASN A 126 -1.80 -11.44 1.39
C ASN A 126 -1.24 -12.84 1.03
N ILE A 127 0.08 -13.03 0.91
CA ILE A 127 0.66 -14.35 0.60
C ILE A 127 1.61 -14.90 1.69
N PHE A 128 1.77 -14.22 2.82
CA PHE A 128 2.43 -14.81 4.00
C PHE A 128 1.66 -14.50 5.28
#